data_AF-A0A4Y2UEM7-F1
#
_entry.id   AF-A0A4Y2UEM7-F1
#
_cell.length_a   1.000
_cell.length_b   1.000
_cell.length_c   1.000
_cell.angle_alpha   90.00
_cell.angle_beta   90.00
_cell.angle_gamma   90.00
#
_symmetry.space_group_name_H-M   'P 1'
#
loop_
_entity.id
_entity.type
_entity.pdbx_description
1 polymer ?
#
loop_
_entity_poly.entity_id
_entity_poly.type
_entity_poly.pdbx_seq_one_letter_code
_entity_poly.pdbx_strand_id
1 'polypeptide(L)' 'MINRRLVHYLEANKYLHPFQSGFRKGRSTIDNLLALETYIRLSFLQRKHLVAIFFDIEKAYDRTW' A
#
# COMPACT_ATOMS: atom_id res chain seq x y z
N MET A 1 -2.62 9.98 -21.78
CA MET A 1 -2.63 8.71 -22.55
C MET A 1 -1.54 7.72 -22.08
N ILE A 2 -0.31 8.18 -21.81
CA ILE A 2 0.82 7.33 -21.35
C ILE A 2 0.55 6.69 -19.98
N ASN A 3 0.18 7.47 -18.96
CA ASN A 3 -0.07 6.96 -17.60
C ASN A 3 -1.08 5.80 -17.59
N ARG A 4 -2.19 5.92 -18.32
CA ARG A 4 -3.22 4.86 -18.41
C ARG A 4 -2.66 3.55 -18.98
N ARG A 5 -1.83 3.63 -20.03
CA ARG A 5 -1.20 2.45 -20.65
C ARG A 5 -0.16 1.83 -19.73
N LEU A 6 0.65 2.67 -19.07
CA LEU A 6 1.66 2.21 -18.12
C LEU A 6 1.02 1.54 -16.91
N VAL A 7 0.02 2.17 -16.28
CA VAL A 7 -0.75 1.58 -15.17
C VAL A 7 -1.37 0.25 -15.60
N HIS A 8 -1.99 0.19 -16.78
CA HIS A 8 -2.54 -1.07 -17.28
C HIS A 8 -1.47 -2.16 -17.42
N TYR A 9 -0.30 -1.84 -17.96
CA TYR A 9 0.83 -2.78 -18.07
C TYR A 9 1.33 -3.24 -16.70
N LEU A 10 1.50 -2.31 -15.74
CA LEU A 10 1.96 -2.62 -14.38
C LEU A 10 0.96 -3.54 -13.65
N GLU A 11 -0.33 -3.29 -13.81
CA GLU A 11 -1.41 -4.10 -13.22
C GLU A 11 -1.49 -5.49 -13.85
N ALA A 12 -1.48 -5.57 -15.19
CA ALA A 12 -1.60 -6.84 -15.93
C ALA A 12 -0.43 -7.79 -15.62
N ASN A 13 0.77 -7.23 -15.43
CA ASN A 13 1.97 -7.99 -15.07
C ASN A 13 2.21 -8.12 -13.56
N LYS A 14 1.29 -7.61 -12.72
CA LYS A 14 1.38 -7.66 -11.25
C LYS A 14 2.67 -7.05 -10.67
N TYR A 15 3.18 -5.99 -11.30
CA TYR A 15 4.34 -5.24 -10.79
C TYR A 15 3.99 -4.35 -9.60
N LEU A 16 2.71 -4.01 -9.42
CA LEU A 16 2.23 -3.30 -8.23
C LEU A 16 1.92 -4.29 -7.10
N HIS A 17 2.48 -4.03 -5.92
CA HIS A 17 2.24 -4.88 -4.76
C HIS A 17 0.73 -4.93 -4.40
N PRO A 18 0.17 -6.08 -4.00
CA PRO A 18 -1.25 -6.18 -3.64
C PRO A 18 -1.71 -5.21 -2.54
N PHE A 19 -0.81 -4.87 -1.60
CA PHE A 19 -1.07 -3.91 -0.51
C PHE A 19 -0.72 -2.45 -0.87
N GLN A 20 -0.32 -2.16 -2.11
CA GLN A 20 -0.15 -0.78 -2.56
C GLN A 20 -1.50 -0.16 -2.94
N SER A 21 -1.94 0.80 -2.14
CA SER A 21 -3.22 1.52 -2.33
C SER A 21 -3.05 2.92 -2.93
N GLY A 22 -1.90 3.57 -2.71
CA GLY A 22 -1.63 4.91 -3.20
C GLY A 22 -1.66 5.00 -4.73
N PHE A 23 -2.34 6.02 -5.26
CA PHE A 23 -2.45 6.33 -6.69
C PHE A 23 -3.01 5.19 -7.57
N ARG A 24 -3.68 4.21 -6.97
CA ARG A 24 -4.21 3.02 -7.67
C ARG A 24 -5.73 3.07 -7.76
N LYS A 25 -6.27 2.87 -8.96
CA LYS A 25 -7.72 2.93 -9.18
C LYS A 25 -8.43 1.81 -8.41
N GLY A 26 -9.53 2.16 -7.74
CA GLY A 26 -10.31 1.21 -6.94
C GLY A 26 -9.68 0.85 -5.60
N ARG A 27 -8.66 1.61 -5.17
CA ARG A 27 -8.07 1.55 -3.84
C ARG A 27 -8.18 2.92 -3.16
N SER A 28 -8.19 2.92 -1.84
CA SER A 28 -8.28 4.10 -0.99
C SER A 28 -7.37 3.96 0.23
N THR A 29 -7.23 5.04 0.99
CA THR A 29 -6.51 5.00 2.27
C THR A 29 -7.19 4.09 3.30
N ILE A 30 -8.50 3.86 3.16
CA ILE A 30 -9.28 2.98 4.03
C ILE A 30 -8.80 1.53 3.90
N ASP A 31 -8.37 1.09 2.71
CA ASP A 31 -7.87 -0.28 2.52
C ASP A 31 -6.65 -0.57 3.40
N ASN A 32 -5.73 0.40 3.49
CA ASN A 32 -4.54 0.28 4.34
C ASN A 32 -4.92 0.31 5.83
N LEU A 33 -5.87 1.15 6.22
CA LEU A 33 -6.35 1.23 7.61
C LEU A 33 -7.04 -0.07 8.03
N LEU A 34 -7.90 -0.62 7.18
CA LEU A 34 -8.60 -1.88 7.41
C LEU A 34 -7.62 -3.05 7.54
N ALA A 35 -6.57 -3.08 6.70
CA ALA A 35 -5.51 -4.07 6.80
C ALA A 35 -4.80 -4.00 8.16
N LEU A 36 -4.38 -2.80 8.58
CA LEU A 36 -3.74 -2.60 9.88
C LEU A 36 -4.67 -2.98 11.05
N GLU A 37 -5.92 -2.54 11.02
CA GLU A 37 -6.93 -2.88 12.03
C GLU A 37 -7.14 -4.41 12.12
N THR A 38 -7.20 -5.08 10.97
CA THR A 38 -7.31 -6.54 10.92
C THR A 38 -6.10 -7.21 11.57
N TYR A 39 -4.88 -6.76 11.29
CA TYR A 39 -3.68 -7.28 11.93
C TYR A 39 -3.67 -7.03 13.44
N ILE A 40 -4.11 -5.86 13.89
CA ILE A 40 -4.27 -5.53 15.32
C ILE A 40 -5.24 -6.52 15.96
N ARG A 41 -6.44 -6.69 15.40
CA ARG A 41 -7.45 -7.62 15.94
C ARG A 41 -6.95 -9.07 15.98
N LEU A 42 -6.29 -9.53 14.92
CA LEU A 42 -5.71 -10.87 14.85
C LEU A 42 -4.62 -11.10 15.89
N SER A 43 -3.75 -10.11 16.14
CA SER A 43 -2.72 -10.20 17.16
C SER A 43 -3.32 -10.36 18.57
N PHE A 44 -4.38 -9.61 18.89
CA PHE A 44 -5.11 -9.76 20.16
C PHE A 44 -5.72 -11.15 20.29
N LEU A 45 -6.42 -11.64 19.26
CA LEU A 45 -7.04 -12.97 19.26
C LEU A 45 -6.00 -14.10 19.44
N GLN A 46 -4.83 -13.95 18.82
CA GLN A 46 -3.75 -14.94 18.89
C GLN A 46 -2.85 -14.78 20.12
N ARG A 47 -3.11 -13.80 20.99
CA ARG A 47 -2.24 -13.43 22.13
C ARG A 47 -0.78 -13.20 21.70
N LYS A 48 -0.59 -12.54 20.56
CA LYS A 48 0.72 -12.16 20.02
C LYS A 48 0.91 -10.65 20.07
N HIS A 49 2.16 -10.22 20.01
CA HIS A 49 2.49 -8.81 19.83
C HIS A 49 2.53 -8.46 18.33
N LEU A 50 1.95 -7.31 17.99
CA LEU A 50 2.11 -6.67 16.69
C LEU A 50 3.02 -5.45 16.85
N VAL A 51 4.04 -5.34 16.00
CA VAL A 51 4.88 -4.16 15.90
C VAL A 51 4.71 -3.59 14.49
N ALA A 52 4.41 -2.30 14.40
CA ALA A 52 4.26 -1.58 13.14
C ALA A 52 5.37 -0.52 13.02
N ILE A 53 5.96 -0.41 11.83
CA ILE A 53 6.94 0.62 11.49
C ILE A 53 6.29 1.58 10.50
N PHE A 54 6.19 2.84 10.89
CA PHE A 54 5.73 3.92 10.01
C PHE A 54 6.95 4.63 9.46
N PHE A 55 7.02 4.74 8.13
CA PHE A 55 8.16 5.29 7.41
C PHE A 55 7.67 6.29 6.37
N ASP A 56 8.42 7.38 6.20
CA ASP A 56 8.15 8.42 5.23
C ASP A 56 9.44 8.84 4.51
N ILE A 57 9.32 9.29 3.26
CA ILE A 57 10.44 9.72 2.43
C ILE A 57 10.35 11.22 2.23
N GLU A 58 11.28 11.96 2.83
CA GLU A 58 11.37 13.41 2.66
C GLU A 58 11.62 13.77 1.19
N LYS A 59 10.76 14.65 0.64
CA LYS A 59 10.83 15.15 -0.75
C LYS A 59 10.90 14.04 -1.79
N ALA A 60 10.06 13.01 -1.65
CA ALA A 60 10.07 11.82 -2.49
C ALA A 60 10.09 12.11 -4.01
N TYR A 61 9.32 13.10 -4.48
CA TYR A 61 9.27 13.48 -5.91
C TYR A 61 10.48 14.31 -6.37
N ASP A 62 11.05 15.15 -5.51
CA ASP A 62 12.23 15.96 -5.87
C ASP A 62 13.52 15.14 -5.83
N ARG A 63 13.52 14.04 -5.06
CA ARG A 63 14.66 13.13 -4.89
C ARG A 63 14.64 11.93 -5.84
N THR A 64 13.67 11.84 -6.76
CA THR A 64 13.75 10.88 -7.85
C THR A 64 14.81 11.34 -8.85
N TRP A 65 15.74 10.44 -9.18
CA TRP A 65 16.87 10.66 -10.08
C TRP A 65 16.44 10.88 -11.53
#